data_AF-A0A7C6Q0P3-F1
#
_entry.id   AF-A0A7C6Q0P3-F1
#
_cell.length_a   1.000
_cell.length_b   1.000
_cell.length_c   1.000
_cell.angle_alpha   90.00
_cell.angle_beta   90.00
_cell.angle_gamma   90.00
#
_symmetry.space_group_name_H-M   'P 1'
#
loop_
_entity.id
_entity.type
_entity.pdbx_description
1 polymer ?
#
loop_
_entity_poly.entity_id
_entity_poly.type
_entity_poly.pdbx_seq_one_letter_code
_entity_poly.pdbx_strand_id
1 'polypeptide(L)' 'VGLAAYNAGRGNVQKWLEQGTWDGREETISQIPFGETRHFLRKIQRDYVVYKMLYEEKQEK' A
#
# COMPACT_ATOMS: atom_id res chain seq x y z
N VAL A 1 1.23 -5.34 -2.37
CA VAL A 1 0.52 -5.82 -3.59
C VAL A 1 -0.99 -5.97 -3.43
N GLY A 2 -1.51 -6.76 -2.49
CA GLY A 2 -2.96 -7.05 -2.40
C GLY A 2 -3.88 -5.82 -2.28
N LEU A 3 -3.54 -4.87 -1.40
CA LEU A 3 -4.30 -3.61 -1.25
C LEU A 3 -4.28 -2.75 -2.52
N ALA A 4 -3.16 -2.74 -3.25
CA ALA A 4 -3.07 -2.04 -4.52
C ALA A 4 -4.01 -2.68 -5.55
N ALA A 5 -4.10 -4.02 -5.56
CA ALA A 5 -4.99 -4.74 -6.47
C ALA A 5 -6.47 -4.61 -6.10
N TYR A 6 -6.78 -4.36 -4.83
CA TYR A 6 -8.12 -4.03 -4.37
C TYR A 6 -8.59 -2.68 -4.92
N ASN A 7 -7.73 -1.64 -4.87
CA ASN A 7 -8.10 -0.30 -5.34
C ASN A 7 -7.94 -0.14 -6.88
N ALA A 8 -6.83 -0.62 -7.45
CA ALA A 8 -6.53 -0.44 -8.88
C ALA A 8 -6.95 -1.62 -9.77
N GLY A 9 -7.41 -2.73 -9.18
CA GLY A 9 -7.71 -3.97 -9.89
C GLY A 9 -6.48 -4.85 -10.13
N ARG A 10 -6.65 -6.18 -10.01
CA ARG A 10 -5.58 -7.17 -10.18
C ARG A 10 -4.84 -7.07 -11.51
N GLY A 11 -5.55 -6.86 -12.62
CA GLY A 11 -4.94 -6.79 -13.95
C GLY A 11 -4.01 -5.58 -14.13
N ASN A 12 -4.31 -4.44 -13.52
CA ASN A 12 -3.43 -3.27 -13.57
C ASN A 12 -2.17 -3.50 -12.76
N VAL A 13 -2.30 -4.02 -11.55
CA VAL A 13 -1.15 -4.33 -10.69
C VAL A 13 -0.25 -5.39 -11.31
N GLN A 14 -0.84 -6.43 -11.91
CA GLN A 14 -0.07 -7.45 -12.64
C GLN A 14 0.74 -6.83 -13.76
N LYS A 15 0.14 -5.97 -14.60
CA LYS A 15 0.88 -5.26 -15.66
C LYS A 15 2.03 -4.43 -15.10
N TRP A 16 1.81 -3.71 -14.00
CA TRP A 16 2.86 -2.88 -13.40
C TRP A 16 4.06 -3.70 -12.91
N LEU A 17 3.79 -4.88 -12.34
CA LEU A 17 4.83 -5.81 -11.89
C LEU A 17 5.59 -6.41 -13.08
N GLU A 18 4.87 -6.89 -14.10
CA GLU A 18 5.45 -7.48 -15.31
C GLU A 18 6.29 -6.47 -16.12
N GLN A 19 5.86 -5.21 -16.15
CA GLN A 19 6.55 -4.14 -16.88
C GLN A 19 7.60 -3.39 -16.05
N GLY A 20 7.78 -3.76 -14.77
CA GLY A 20 8.68 -3.05 -13.86
C GLY A 20 8.29 -1.59 -13.58
N THR A 21 7.03 -1.22 -13.83
CA THR A 21 6.49 0.10 -13.48
C THR A 21 6.41 0.27 -11.96
N TRP A 22 6.10 -0.82 -11.26
CA TRP A 22 6.15 -0.88 -9.82
C TRP A 22 6.59 -2.27 -9.42
N ASP A 23 7.45 -2.38 -8.42
CA ASP A 23 8.03 -3.66 -7.98
C ASP A 23 7.26 -4.32 -6.80
N GLY A 24 6.13 -3.74 -6.41
CA GLY A 24 5.26 -4.27 -5.37
C GLY A 24 5.65 -3.86 -3.95
N ARG A 25 6.75 -3.11 -3.78
CA ARG A 25 7.25 -2.65 -2.49
C ARG A 25 6.62 -1.33 -2.05
N GLU A 26 6.66 -1.08 -0.76
CA GLU A 26 6.09 0.11 -0.14
C GLU A 26 6.88 1.38 -0.49
N GLU A 27 8.20 1.27 -0.49
CA GLU A 27 9.14 2.37 -0.71
C GLU A 27 9.00 2.96 -2.13
N THR A 28 8.48 2.17 -3.06
CA THR A 28 8.34 2.49 -4.49
C THR A 28 6.90 2.82 -4.88
N ILE A 29 5.98 3.00 -3.93
CA ILE A 29 4.58 3.39 -4.21
C ILE A 29 4.49 4.66 -5.09
N SER A 30 5.48 5.55 -5.03
CA SER A 30 5.53 6.73 -5.91
C SER A 30 5.53 6.40 -7.40
N GLN A 31 5.96 5.20 -7.79
CA GLN A 31 6.04 4.73 -9.19
C GLN A 31 4.69 4.22 -9.74
N ILE A 32 3.72 3.91 -8.87
CA ILE A 32 2.38 3.47 -9.30
C ILE A 32 1.74 4.59 -10.14
N PRO A 33 1.23 4.32 -11.36
CA PRO A 33 0.68 5.37 -12.23
C PRO A 33 -0.55 6.08 -11.65
N PHE A 34 -1.41 5.34 -10.95
CA PHE A 34 -2.68 5.87 -10.46
C PHE A 34 -2.51 6.65 -9.16
N GLY A 35 -2.80 7.96 -9.23
CA GLY A 35 -2.68 8.87 -8.09
C GLY A 35 -3.57 8.50 -6.91
N GLU A 36 -4.80 8.06 -7.20
CA GLU A 36 -5.74 7.58 -6.19
C GLU A 36 -5.17 6.37 -5.43
N THR A 37 -4.62 5.39 -6.15
CA THR A 37 -4.00 4.19 -5.55
C THR A 37 -2.81 4.54 -4.67
N ARG A 38 -1.95 5.49 -5.10
CA ARG A 38 -0.85 5.99 -4.27
C ARG A 38 -1.38 6.62 -2.96
N HIS A 39 -2.41 7.44 -3.07
CA HIS A 39 -3.01 8.09 -1.90
C HIS A 39 -3.63 7.08 -0.94
N PHE A 40 -4.40 6.13 -1.48
CA PHE A 40 -5.02 5.05 -0.73
C PHE A 40 -4.01 4.22 0.08
N LEU A 41 -2.92 3.77 -0.55
CA LEU A 41 -1.90 2.96 0.11
C LEU A 41 -1.18 3.74 1.23
N ARG A 42 -0.84 5.01 0.98
CA ARG A 42 -0.22 5.88 2.00
C ARG A 42 -1.14 6.13 3.18
N LYS A 43 -2.45 6.24 2.96
CA LYS A 43 -3.43 6.37 4.04
C LYS A 43 -3.42 5.10 4.91
N ILE A 44 -3.50 3.92 4.29
CA ILE A 44 -3.48 2.65 5.03
C ILE A 44 -2.19 2.48 5.83
N GLN A 45 -1.03 2.87 5.29
CA GLN A 45 0.24 2.81 6.02
C GLN A 45 0.23 3.67 7.28
N ARG A 46 -0.28 4.91 7.17
CA ARG A 46 -0.43 5.80 8.33
C ARG A 46 -1.38 5.21 9.36
N ASP A 47 -2.54 4.74 8.91
CA ASP A 47 -3.54 4.14 9.79
C ASP A 47 -2.94 2.90 10.50
N TYR A 48 -2.22 2.04 9.77
CA TYR A 48 -1.55 0.87 10.34
C TYR A 48 -0.55 1.23 11.44
N VAL A 49 0.27 2.27 11.24
CA VAL A 49 1.22 2.75 12.27
C VAL A 49 0.47 3.23 13.52
N VAL A 50 -0.60 4.00 13.34
CA VAL A 50 -1.43 4.49 14.45
C VAL A 50 -2.08 3.33 15.22
N TYR A 51 -2.70 2.39 14.50
CA TYR A 51 -3.30 1.21 15.11
C TYR A 51 -2.25 0.36 15.83
N LYS A 52 -1.08 0.16 15.23
CA LYS A 52 0.01 -0.57 15.85
C LYS A 52 0.41 0.08 17.19
N MET A 53 0.62 1.40 17.21
CA MET A 53 0.92 2.13 18.46
C MET A 53 -0.17 1.97 19.53
N LEU A 54 -1.44 2.19 19.16
CA LEU A 54 -2.57 2.14 20.10
C LEU A 54 -2.77 0.75 20.72
N TYR A 55 -2.45 -0.31 19.98
CA TYR A 55 -2.67 -1.68 20.43
C TYR A 55 -1.42 -2.32 21.02
N GLU A 56 -0.21 -1.92 20.62
CA GLU A 56 1.03 -2.32 21.30
C GLU A 56 1.12 -1.67 22.69
N GLU A 57 0.77 -0.39 22.84
CA GLU A 57 0.68 0.27 24.16
C GLU A 57 -0.32 -0.42 25.11
N LYS A 58 -1.35 -1.06 24.55
CA LYS A 58 -2.35 -1.81 25.33
C LYS A 58 -1.89 -3.19 25.79
N GLN A 59 -0.84 -3.77 25.20
CA GLN A 59 -0.33 -5.10 25.59
C GLN A 59 0.79 -5.01 26.65
N GLU A 60 1.39 -3.83 26.86
CA GLU A 60 2.42 -3.60 27.87
C GLU A 60 1.87 -3.11 29.23
N LYS A 61 0.54 -2.99 29.38
CA LYS A 61 -0.16 -2.68 30.64
C LYS A 61 -0.91 -3.88 31.16
#